data_AF-A0A960ZKB9-F1
#
_entry.id   AF-A0A960ZKB9-F1
#
_cell.length_a   1.000
_cell.length_b   1.000
_cell.length_c   1.000
_cell.angle_alpha   90.00
_cell.angle_beta   90.00
_cell.angle_gamma   90.00
#
_symmetry.space_group_name_H-M   'P 1'
#
loop_
_entity.id
_entity.type
_entity.pdbx_description
1 polymer ?
#
loop_
_entity_poly.entity_id
_entity_poly.type
_entity_poly.pdbx_seq_one_letter_code
_entity_poly.pdbx_strand_id
1 'polypeptide(L)'
;MRESQANLPGNPRRPTAFHARWPTALVLFLLCLSPLRAAPRLSFLENEEIKVGIDLDLGGAITWLSGRDGENRINNFDHGRQVQLSYFSGPVPFEVPRQKPAGHWRHLGWNPIQAGDDFDHGSRILEHQNDGGEIYVKCVPLQWPLNQVEGECTFESWLTLEGKVVKARARLVNARSDPTQYPARLQELPAVYANAAFHRVVSYTGPLPYSGEPATSIPPPATRHPWSFWLGTEQWSALLDGNDQGIGLITPGRIWFTGGFAGRPGHNDTKANDTGYLAGQGLEILDHNIVHEFSYELVVGSLEEIRVRASAHAPAKLPSWRFENDRQGWHYRDARDTGWPISGSLEVIPDGPDPQLVSPPVLWQAEEAPWLIIEASFPPETRRATVYWRHWGQDTPGAEDHLDFPLPEGGQISRHVLHLGGRDTYKGPLVQLRLDPATSGDGSSRVRVKSISLHSSPP
;
A
#
# COMPACT_ATOMS: atom_id res chain seq x y z
N MET A 1 -7.75 -24.25 54.69
CA MET A 1 -8.79 -25.30 54.75
C MET A 1 -8.31 -26.41 53.82
N ARG A 2 -7.55 -27.42 54.29
CA ARG A 2 -8.01 -28.70 54.90
C ARG A 2 -9.19 -29.30 54.14
N GLU A 3 -9.24 -30.56 53.71
CA GLU A 3 -8.39 -31.78 53.74
C GLU A 3 -9.20 -32.78 52.86
N SER A 4 -8.67 -33.64 51.99
CA SER A 4 -8.10 -34.98 52.27
C SER A 4 -8.10 -35.73 50.91
N GLN A 5 -6.97 -36.27 50.40
CA GLN A 5 -6.33 -37.57 50.70
C GLN A 5 -7.16 -38.80 50.24
N ALA A 6 -6.64 -39.88 49.65
CA ALA A 6 -5.27 -40.30 49.34
C ALA A 6 -5.24 -41.57 48.45
N ASN A 7 -4.10 -41.75 47.77
CA ASN A 7 -3.25 -42.94 47.58
C ASN A 7 -3.69 -44.28 46.93
N LEU A 8 -2.75 -44.72 46.08
CA LEU A 8 -2.49 -46.00 45.40
C LEU A 8 -2.37 -47.22 46.35
N PRO A 9 -2.45 -48.46 45.83
CA PRO A 9 -1.24 -49.23 45.41
C PRO A 9 -1.52 -50.03 44.11
N GLY A 10 -0.64 -50.75 43.41
CA GLY A 10 0.70 -51.29 43.60
C GLY A 10 0.91 -52.29 42.44
N ASN A 11 2.12 -52.38 41.89
CA ASN A 11 2.44 -53.26 40.75
C ASN A 11 2.78 -54.69 41.24
N PRO A 12 2.38 -55.76 40.51
CA PRO A 12 3.32 -56.86 40.35
C PRO A 12 3.31 -57.56 38.97
N ARG A 13 4.54 -57.78 38.49
CA ARG A 13 5.10 -58.99 37.84
C ARG A 13 4.73 -59.34 36.38
N ARG A 14 5.81 -59.59 35.62
CA ARG A 14 5.90 -60.17 34.27
C ARG A 14 5.22 -61.53 34.14
N PRO A 15 4.85 -61.91 32.90
CA PRO A 15 5.31 -63.19 32.38
C PRO A 15 5.86 -63.13 30.94
N THR A 16 6.97 -63.86 30.77
CA THR A 16 7.42 -64.75 29.68
C THR A 16 7.10 -64.49 28.21
N ALA A 17 8.16 -64.71 27.43
CA ALA A 17 8.31 -64.64 25.99
C ALA A 17 7.35 -65.53 25.16
N PHE A 18 7.01 -65.03 23.98
CA PHE A 18 6.72 -65.84 22.80
C PHE A 18 7.57 -65.35 21.63
N HIS A 19 8.39 -66.25 21.09
CA HIS A 19 9.14 -66.06 19.86
C HIS A 19 8.21 -66.19 18.65
N ALA A 20 8.22 -65.19 17.76
CA ALA A 20 7.82 -65.37 16.37
C ALA A 20 8.86 -64.69 15.49
N ARG A 21 9.55 -65.49 14.69
CA ARG A 21 10.52 -65.07 13.67
C ARG A 21 9.76 -64.37 12.53
N TRP A 22 10.22 -63.19 12.13
CA TRP A 22 9.82 -62.50 10.89
C TRP A 22 11.10 -62.19 10.08
N PRO A 23 11.04 -62.25 8.75
CA PRO A 23 12.22 -62.25 7.89
C PRO A 23 12.86 -60.87 7.82
N THR A 24 14.16 -60.86 7.56
CA THR A 24 14.99 -59.70 7.22
C THR A 24 14.38 -58.93 6.03
N ALA A 25 13.65 -57.85 6.33
CA ALA A 25 13.28 -56.85 5.34
C ALA A 25 14.41 -55.82 5.25
N LEU A 26 15.07 -55.78 4.09
CA LEU A 26 16.01 -54.76 3.69
C LEU A 26 15.27 -53.41 3.67
N VAL A 27 15.50 -52.55 4.67
CA VAL A 27 15.00 -51.18 4.65
C VAL A 27 15.84 -50.38 3.66
N LEU A 28 15.34 -50.22 2.43
CA LEU A 28 15.83 -49.16 1.55
C LEU A 28 15.42 -47.82 2.18
N PHE A 29 16.39 -47.10 2.73
CA PHE A 29 16.28 -45.66 2.97
C PHE A 29 16.18 -44.99 1.60
N LEU A 30 14.96 -44.77 1.11
CA LEU A 30 14.69 -43.73 0.13
C LEU A 30 15.01 -42.41 0.82
N LEU A 31 16.24 -41.92 0.63
CA LEU A 31 16.57 -40.52 0.81
C LEU A 31 15.62 -39.74 -0.09
N CYS A 32 14.56 -39.18 0.48
CA CYS A 32 13.86 -38.05 -0.11
C CYS A 32 14.89 -36.92 -0.18
N LEU A 33 15.66 -36.89 -1.27
CA LEU A 33 16.36 -35.71 -1.73
C LEU A 33 15.26 -34.70 -2.06
N SER A 34 14.90 -33.88 -1.09
CA SER A 34 14.27 -32.59 -1.40
C SER A 34 15.17 -31.95 -2.46
N PRO A 35 14.63 -31.55 -3.63
CA PRO A 35 15.46 -30.88 -4.62
C PRO A 35 16.11 -29.68 -3.93
N LEU A 36 17.44 -29.63 -3.95
CA LEU A 36 18.17 -28.45 -3.53
C LEU A 36 17.60 -27.29 -4.34
N ARG A 37 16.93 -26.34 -3.69
CA ARG A 37 16.41 -25.14 -4.37
C ARG A 37 17.60 -24.49 -5.08
N ALA A 38 17.46 -24.25 -6.37
CA ALA A 38 18.51 -23.59 -7.14
C ALA A 38 18.87 -22.26 -6.46
N ALA A 39 20.15 -21.89 -6.52
CA ALA A 39 20.57 -20.59 -5.99
C ALA A 39 19.76 -19.48 -6.68
N PRO A 40 19.28 -18.47 -5.93
CA PRO A 40 18.52 -17.36 -6.50
C PRO A 40 19.24 -16.69 -7.67
N ARG A 41 18.50 -16.37 -8.73
CA ARG A 41 19.03 -15.65 -9.88
C ARG A 41 18.98 -14.15 -9.65
N LEU A 42 20.00 -13.62 -8.96
CA LEU A 42 20.07 -12.22 -8.55
C LEU A 42 20.64 -11.28 -9.62
N SER A 43 20.08 -10.07 -9.71
CA SER A 43 20.63 -8.94 -10.47
C SER A 43 20.84 -7.75 -9.53
N PHE A 44 22.03 -7.14 -9.54
CA PHE A 44 22.41 -6.10 -8.59
C PHE A 44 22.71 -4.75 -9.26
N LEU A 45 22.47 -3.68 -8.48
CA LEU A 45 23.14 -2.38 -8.62
C LEU A 45 23.90 -2.09 -7.33
N GLU A 46 25.02 -1.40 -7.46
CA GLU A 46 25.88 -1.04 -6.34
C GLU A 46 26.60 0.29 -6.63
N ASN A 47 26.76 1.10 -5.60
CA ASN A 47 27.62 2.28 -5.60
C ASN A 47 28.49 2.29 -4.33
N GLU A 48 29.18 3.40 -4.03
CA GLU A 48 30.07 3.49 -2.86
C GLU A 48 29.36 3.46 -1.49
N GLU A 49 28.03 3.54 -1.45
CA GLU A 49 27.24 3.64 -0.23
C GLU A 49 26.33 2.43 0.01
N ILE A 50 25.68 1.91 -1.04
CA ILE A 50 24.66 0.86 -0.93
C ILE A 50 24.72 -0.14 -2.08
N LYS A 51 24.12 -1.30 -1.83
CA LYS A 51 23.87 -2.37 -2.80
C LYS A 51 22.41 -2.78 -2.75
N VAL A 52 21.76 -2.84 -3.91
CA VAL A 52 20.39 -3.35 -4.08
C VAL A 52 20.39 -4.53 -5.03
N GLY A 53 19.63 -5.57 -4.71
CA GLY A 53 19.51 -6.78 -5.53
C GLY A 53 18.06 -7.21 -5.70
N ILE A 54 17.69 -7.52 -6.94
CA ILE A 54 16.42 -8.14 -7.29
C ILE A 54 16.59 -9.63 -7.57
N ASP A 55 15.56 -10.43 -7.26
CA ASP A 55 15.52 -11.86 -7.58
C ASP A 55 14.66 -12.12 -8.81
N LEU A 56 15.31 -12.57 -9.88
CA LEU A 56 14.65 -12.84 -11.16
C LEU A 56 13.84 -14.14 -11.15
N ASP A 57 13.93 -14.94 -10.09
CA ASP A 57 13.04 -16.09 -9.88
C ASP A 57 11.79 -15.71 -9.06
N LEU A 58 11.74 -14.48 -8.54
CA LEU A 58 10.63 -13.89 -7.77
C LEU A 58 10.13 -12.59 -8.41
N GLY A 59 9.84 -12.62 -9.71
CA GLY A 59 9.27 -11.46 -10.42
C GLY A 59 10.09 -10.17 -10.40
N GLY A 60 11.36 -10.22 -10.01
CA GLY A 60 12.22 -9.05 -9.85
C GLY A 60 11.95 -8.25 -8.58
N ALA A 61 11.34 -8.85 -7.55
CA ALA A 61 11.22 -8.22 -6.24
C ALA A 61 12.61 -7.94 -5.63
N ILE A 62 12.74 -6.86 -4.85
CA ILE A 62 14.00 -6.56 -4.14
C ILE A 62 14.11 -7.53 -2.97
N THR A 63 15.11 -8.40 -3.02
CA THR A 63 15.44 -9.38 -1.98
C THR A 63 16.72 -9.02 -1.24
N TRP A 64 17.46 -8.02 -1.73
CA TRP A 64 18.68 -7.52 -1.12
C TRP A 64 18.71 -6.00 -1.04
N LEU A 65 18.96 -5.46 0.15
CA LEU A 65 19.30 -4.06 0.35
C LEU A 65 20.29 -3.96 1.51
N SER A 66 21.49 -3.45 1.23
CA SER A 66 22.55 -3.28 2.24
C SER A 66 23.25 -1.93 2.09
N GLY A 67 23.78 -1.42 3.20
CA GLY A 67 24.77 -0.35 3.20
C GLY A 67 26.19 -0.90 3.07
N ARG A 68 27.18 -0.07 3.45
CA ARG A 68 28.61 -0.41 3.45
C ARG A 68 29.01 -1.60 4.33
N ASP A 69 28.18 -1.93 5.32
CA ASP A 69 28.37 -3.12 6.16
C ASP A 69 28.18 -4.43 5.40
N GLY A 70 27.56 -4.38 4.21
CA GLY A 70 27.26 -5.55 3.40
C GLY A 70 26.16 -6.45 3.97
N GLU A 71 25.47 -6.02 5.03
CA GLU A 71 24.41 -6.82 5.65
C GLU A 71 23.07 -6.58 4.96
N ASN A 72 22.45 -7.65 4.47
CA ASN A 72 21.11 -7.57 3.87
C ASN A 72 20.07 -7.22 4.95
N ARG A 73 19.23 -6.24 4.67
CA ARG A 73 18.20 -5.74 5.58
C ARG A 73 16.80 -6.26 5.24
N ILE A 74 16.63 -6.90 4.10
CA ILE A 74 15.35 -7.39 3.59
C ILE A 74 15.04 -8.77 4.13
N ASN A 75 13.81 -8.95 4.63
CA ASN A 75 13.29 -10.27 4.99
C ASN A 75 12.92 -11.03 3.72
N ASN A 76 13.18 -12.34 3.68
CA ASN A 76 12.92 -13.23 2.57
C ASN A 76 12.44 -14.61 3.07
N PHE A 77 11.66 -14.64 4.15
CA PHE A 77 11.16 -15.87 4.76
C PHE A 77 10.23 -16.65 3.82
N ASP A 78 9.31 -15.95 3.16
CA ASP A 78 8.32 -16.45 2.20
C ASP A 78 8.22 -15.46 1.01
N HIS A 79 7.35 -15.72 0.01
CA HIS A 79 7.15 -14.82 -1.15
C HIS A 79 6.21 -13.65 -0.84
N GLY A 80 5.68 -13.57 0.38
CA GLY A 80 4.93 -12.42 0.84
C GLY A 80 5.82 -11.32 1.41
N ARG A 81 7.11 -11.60 1.65
CA ARG A 81 8.03 -10.72 2.39
C ARG A 81 9.25 -10.38 1.58
N GLN A 82 9.22 -9.23 0.89
CA GLN A 82 10.31 -8.62 0.12
C GLN A 82 10.10 -7.09 0.13
N VAL A 83 10.83 -6.32 -0.70
CA VAL A 83 10.23 -5.09 -1.25
C VAL A 83 9.58 -5.41 -2.57
N GLN A 84 8.25 -5.27 -2.62
CA GLN A 84 7.47 -5.74 -3.75
C GLN A 84 6.17 -4.99 -3.97
N LEU A 85 5.66 -5.12 -5.19
CA LEU A 85 4.34 -4.62 -5.58
C LEU A 85 3.26 -5.63 -5.20
N SER A 86 2.18 -5.12 -4.60
CA SER A 86 1.01 -5.90 -4.20
C SER A 86 -0.22 -5.02 -4.33
N TYR A 87 -1.18 -5.48 -5.12
CA TYR A 87 -2.39 -4.72 -5.45
C TYR A 87 -3.63 -5.47 -5.02
N PHE A 88 -4.71 -4.74 -4.77
CA PHE A 88 -5.96 -5.27 -4.26
C PHE A 88 -7.14 -4.73 -5.07
N SER A 89 -8.00 -5.62 -5.54
CA SER A 89 -9.26 -5.24 -6.20
C SER A 89 -10.34 -6.27 -5.88
N GLY A 90 -11.55 -6.04 -6.38
CA GLY A 90 -12.58 -7.07 -6.38
C GLY A 90 -12.41 -8.05 -7.55
N PRO A 91 -13.20 -9.13 -7.59
CA PRO A 91 -14.18 -9.51 -6.58
C PRO A 91 -13.54 -9.97 -5.25
N VAL A 92 -14.31 -9.94 -4.17
CA VAL A 92 -13.90 -10.45 -2.84
C VAL A 92 -14.94 -11.48 -2.38
N PRO A 93 -14.62 -12.79 -2.35
CA PRO A 93 -13.35 -13.40 -2.78
C PRO A 93 -13.14 -13.34 -4.29
N PHE A 94 -11.88 -13.49 -4.72
CA PHE A 94 -11.52 -13.79 -6.10
C PHE A 94 -11.35 -15.29 -6.28
N GLU A 95 -12.11 -15.87 -7.21
CA GLU A 95 -12.10 -17.29 -7.53
C GLU A 95 -11.91 -17.45 -9.04
N VAL A 96 -11.18 -18.49 -9.44
CA VAL A 96 -11.03 -18.89 -10.86
C VAL A 96 -11.59 -20.30 -11.05
N PRO A 97 -11.89 -20.74 -12.28
CA PRO A 97 -12.41 -22.08 -12.50
C PRO A 97 -11.53 -23.15 -11.84
N ARG A 98 -12.12 -23.91 -10.91
CA ARG A 98 -11.49 -25.03 -10.15
C ARG A 98 -10.48 -24.63 -9.05
N GLN A 99 -10.30 -23.35 -8.72
CA GLN A 99 -9.53 -22.94 -7.55
C GLN A 99 -10.31 -21.97 -6.66
N LYS A 100 -10.13 -22.12 -5.35
CA LYS A 100 -10.63 -21.21 -4.32
C LYS A 100 -9.44 -20.62 -3.57
N PRO A 101 -9.55 -19.38 -3.08
CA PRO A 101 -8.47 -18.78 -2.30
C PRO A 101 -8.23 -19.58 -1.02
N ALA A 102 -6.97 -19.63 -0.58
CA ALA A 102 -6.60 -20.13 0.73
C ALA A 102 -7.45 -19.47 1.81
N GLY A 103 -7.95 -20.28 2.76
CA GLY A 103 -9.02 -19.86 3.68
C GLY A 103 -8.70 -18.59 4.47
N HIS A 104 -7.46 -18.47 4.95
CA HIS A 104 -6.96 -17.31 5.71
C HIS A 104 -6.78 -16.06 4.84
N TRP A 105 -6.63 -16.20 3.51
CA TRP A 105 -6.44 -15.09 2.57
C TRP A 105 -7.68 -14.75 1.73
N ARG A 106 -8.83 -15.40 1.99
CA ARG A 106 -10.09 -15.20 1.23
C ARG A 106 -10.55 -13.73 1.12
N HIS A 107 -10.24 -12.93 2.14
CA HIS A 107 -10.65 -11.53 2.25
C HIS A 107 -9.82 -10.58 1.35
N LEU A 108 -8.71 -11.05 0.78
CA LEU A 108 -7.83 -10.22 -0.04
C LEU A 108 -8.41 -9.92 -1.43
N GLY A 109 -9.36 -10.72 -1.94
CA GLY A 109 -9.93 -10.53 -3.28
C GLY A 109 -8.93 -10.79 -4.40
N TRP A 110 -9.01 -10.02 -5.48
CA TRP A 110 -8.00 -10.03 -6.54
C TRP A 110 -6.73 -9.40 -5.99
N ASN A 111 -5.67 -10.19 -5.87
CA ASN A 111 -4.42 -9.79 -5.22
C ASN A 111 -3.18 -10.40 -5.90
N PRO A 112 -2.74 -9.83 -7.04
CA PRO A 112 -1.47 -10.19 -7.63
C PRO A 112 -0.31 -9.61 -6.81
N ILE A 113 0.69 -10.44 -6.53
CA ILE A 113 1.91 -10.10 -5.80
C ILE A 113 3.14 -10.35 -6.68
N GLN A 114 4.11 -9.43 -6.62
CA GLN A 114 5.27 -9.46 -7.49
C GLN A 114 6.15 -10.69 -7.25
N ALA A 115 6.45 -11.06 -6.01
CA ALA A 115 7.39 -12.16 -5.75
C ALA A 115 6.80 -13.54 -6.06
N GLY A 116 5.50 -13.74 -5.85
CA GLY A 116 4.88 -15.05 -6.03
C GLY A 116 3.57 -15.24 -5.28
N ASP A 117 3.24 -16.49 -4.98
CA ASP A 117 2.03 -16.88 -4.24
C ASP A 117 2.31 -17.56 -2.88
N ASP A 118 1.27 -17.76 -2.07
CA ASP A 118 1.32 -18.41 -0.75
C ASP A 118 1.69 -19.92 -0.85
N PHE A 119 1.87 -20.44 -2.07
CA PHE A 119 2.20 -21.83 -2.37
C PHE A 119 3.66 -22.00 -2.84
N ASP A 120 4.51 -20.98 -2.65
CA ASP A 120 5.94 -20.97 -2.96
C ASP A 120 6.26 -21.06 -4.46
N HIS A 121 5.36 -20.58 -5.33
CA HIS A 121 5.66 -20.33 -6.74
C HIS A 121 6.12 -18.90 -6.95
N GLY A 122 7.26 -18.72 -7.61
CA GLY A 122 7.77 -17.40 -7.98
C GLY A 122 7.15 -16.86 -9.27
N SER A 123 6.95 -15.54 -9.34
CA SER A 123 6.44 -14.87 -10.53
C SER A 123 7.44 -14.89 -11.69
N ARG A 124 6.93 -15.01 -12.92
CA ARG A 124 7.76 -15.18 -14.11
C ARG A 124 8.20 -13.84 -14.72
N ILE A 125 9.48 -13.73 -15.03
CA ILE A 125 10.05 -12.61 -15.79
C ILE A 125 9.66 -12.68 -17.27
N LEU A 126 9.21 -11.55 -17.81
CA LEU A 126 9.02 -11.31 -19.25
C LEU A 126 10.23 -10.61 -19.86
N GLU A 127 10.79 -9.65 -19.12
CA GLU A 127 11.91 -8.84 -19.59
C GLU A 127 12.78 -8.42 -18.40
N HIS A 128 14.09 -8.39 -18.61
CA HIS A 128 15.06 -7.90 -17.65
C HIS A 128 16.19 -7.21 -18.40
N GLN A 129 16.54 -6.01 -17.96
CA GLN A 129 17.69 -5.25 -18.44
C GLN A 129 18.45 -4.70 -17.23
N ASN A 130 19.77 -4.72 -17.30
CA ASN A 130 20.65 -4.11 -16.32
C ASN A 130 21.88 -3.58 -17.05
N ASP A 131 22.03 -2.26 -17.09
CA ASP A 131 23.16 -1.59 -17.75
C ASP A 131 24.26 -1.13 -16.76
N GLY A 132 24.08 -1.45 -15.46
CA GLY A 132 24.95 -1.04 -14.37
C GLY A 132 24.59 0.31 -13.74
N GLY A 133 23.74 1.12 -14.37
CA GLY A 133 23.18 2.36 -13.81
C GLY A 133 21.69 2.23 -13.45
N GLU A 134 20.95 1.43 -14.21
CA GLU A 134 19.54 1.12 -14.01
C GLU A 134 19.28 -0.39 -14.13
N ILE A 135 18.38 -0.89 -13.29
CA ILE A 135 17.73 -2.19 -13.49
C ILE A 135 16.30 -1.91 -13.92
N TYR A 136 15.89 -2.50 -15.05
CA TYR A 136 14.50 -2.62 -15.45
C TYR A 136 14.08 -4.09 -15.42
N VAL A 137 12.88 -4.34 -14.90
CA VAL A 137 12.28 -5.68 -14.89
C VAL A 137 10.79 -5.61 -15.19
N LYS A 138 10.30 -6.57 -15.97
CA LYS A 138 8.89 -6.80 -16.26
C LYS A 138 8.53 -8.23 -15.95
N CYS A 139 7.43 -8.45 -15.22
CA CYS A 139 6.96 -9.78 -14.85
C CYS A 139 5.44 -9.93 -14.99
N VAL A 140 5.01 -11.20 -14.98
CA VAL A 140 3.61 -11.56 -14.72
C VAL A 140 3.53 -12.01 -13.26
N PRO A 141 2.83 -11.25 -12.39
CA PRO A 141 2.68 -11.59 -10.97
C PRO A 141 1.76 -12.80 -10.79
N LEU A 142 1.80 -13.42 -9.61
CA LEU A 142 0.85 -14.48 -9.23
C LEU A 142 -0.18 -13.96 -8.23
N GLN A 143 -1.39 -14.52 -8.29
CA GLN A 143 -2.46 -14.26 -7.33
C GLN A 143 -2.12 -14.93 -6.00
N TRP A 144 -1.78 -14.12 -5.00
CA TRP A 144 -1.32 -14.60 -3.70
C TRP A 144 -2.16 -15.71 -3.06
N PRO A 145 -3.50 -15.59 -2.96
CA PRO A 145 -4.29 -16.61 -2.27
C PRO A 145 -4.55 -17.86 -3.11
N LEU A 146 -4.12 -17.92 -4.37
CA LEU A 146 -4.38 -19.02 -5.30
C LEU A 146 -3.08 -19.75 -5.67
N ASN A 147 -3.19 -21.01 -6.09
CA ASN A 147 -2.03 -21.85 -6.38
C ASN A 147 -1.65 -21.72 -7.86
N GLN A 148 -0.54 -21.04 -8.13
CA GLN A 148 0.08 -20.87 -9.43
C GLN A 148 -0.87 -20.24 -10.47
N VAL A 149 -1.65 -19.26 -10.03
CA VAL A 149 -2.58 -18.52 -10.92
C VAL A 149 -1.95 -17.18 -11.26
N GLU A 150 -1.57 -16.98 -12.52
CA GLU A 150 -1.08 -15.69 -13.02
C GLU A 150 -2.15 -14.60 -12.86
N GLY A 151 -1.71 -13.39 -12.52
CA GLY A 151 -2.54 -12.21 -12.62
C GLY A 151 -2.78 -11.84 -14.08
N GLU A 152 -3.99 -11.35 -14.38
CA GLU A 152 -4.30 -10.73 -15.68
C GLU A 152 -3.73 -9.31 -15.75
N CYS A 153 -2.43 -9.18 -15.50
CA CYS A 153 -1.70 -7.92 -15.49
C CYS A 153 -0.20 -8.16 -15.66
N THR A 154 0.55 -7.09 -15.91
CA THR A 154 2.01 -7.10 -15.80
C THR A 154 2.47 -6.04 -14.81
N PHE A 155 3.55 -6.34 -14.11
CA PHE A 155 4.29 -5.38 -13.30
C PHE A 155 5.59 -5.02 -13.97
N GLU A 156 5.95 -3.74 -13.92
CA GLU A 156 7.24 -3.22 -14.33
C GLU A 156 7.86 -2.41 -13.18
N SER A 157 9.17 -2.51 -12.99
CA SER A 157 9.92 -1.63 -12.10
C SER A 157 11.26 -1.20 -12.69
N TRP A 158 11.66 0.04 -12.36
CA TRP A 158 12.95 0.64 -12.70
C TRP A 158 13.62 1.06 -11.40
N LEU A 159 14.87 0.64 -11.20
CA LEU A 159 15.66 0.95 -10.02
C LEU A 159 16.95 1.66 -10.44
N THR A 160 17.25 2.79 -9.80
CA THR A 160 18.53 3.51 -9.92
C THR A 160 19.07 3.85 -8.53
N LEU A 161 20.36 4.16 -8.42
CA LEU A 161 21.02 4.51 -7.17
C LEU A 161 21.47 5.98 -7.13
N GLU A 162 21.27 6.64 -6.00
CA GLU A 162 21.74 8.01 -5.73
C GLU A 162 22.27 8.09 -4.28
N GLY A 163 23.58 7.98 -4.09
CA GLY A 163 24.18 7.88 -2.75
C GLY A 163 23.56 6.72 -1.96
N LYS A 164 22.97 7.01 -0.79
CA LYS A 164 22.28 6.04 0.08
C LYS A 164 20.85 5.67 -0.34
N VAL A 165 20.40 6.13 -1.51
CA VAL A 165 19.01 6.06 -1.95
C VAL A 165 18.85 5.11 -3.13
N VAL A 166 17.91 4.17 -3.04
CA VAL A 166 17.32 3.49 -4.19
C VAL A 166 16.14 4.31 -4.66
N LYS A 167 16.15 4.75 -5.91
CA LYS A 167 15.01 5.43 -6.54
C LYS A 167 14.28 4.42 -7.40
N ALA A 168 13.00 4.26 -7.13
CA ALA A 168 12.17 3.27 -7.81
C ALA A 168 10.98 3.94 -8.51
N ARG A 169 10.74 3.53 -9.74
CA ARG A 169 9.46 3.72 -10.44
C ARG A 169 8.81 2.36 -10.63
N ALA A 170 7.50 2.29 -10.50
CA ALA A 170 6.72 1.08 -10.67
C ALA A 170 5.51 1.34 -11.56
N ARG A 171 5.12 0.33 -12.34
CA ARG A 171 3.94 0.37 -13.20
C ARG A 171 3.18 -0.95 -13.13
N LEU A 172 1.87 -0.85 -12.92
CA LEU A 172 0.89 -1.91 -13.15
C LEU A 172 0.20 -1.65 -14.49
N VAL A 173 0.08 -2.68 -15.33
CA VAL A 173 -0.76 -2.68 -16.52
C VAL A 173 -1.78 -3.80 -16.38
N ASN A 174 -3.04 -3.45 -16.14
CA ASN A 174 -4.13 -4.42 -16.09
C ASN A 174 -4.58 -4.80 -17.50
N ALA A 175 -4.86 -6.08 -17.70
CA ALA A 175 -5.48 -6.65 -18.88
C ALA A 175 -6.55 -7.69 -18.47
N ARG A 176 -7.33 -7.34 -17.45
CA ARG A 176 -8.35 -8.22 -16.85
C ARG A 176 -9.50 -8.43 -17.82
N SER A 177 -9.91 -9.69 -17.95
CA SER A 177 -11.07 -10.08 -18.76
C SER A 177 -12.40 -9.63 -18.15
N ASP A 178 -12.46 -9.49 -16.82
CA ASP A 178 -13.61 -8.96 -16.10
C ASP A 178 -13.63 -7.42 -16.15
N PRO A 179 -14.59 -6.79 -16.87
CA PRO A 179 -14.66 -5.34 -17.03
C PRO A 179 -15.35 -4.63 -15.85
N THR A 180 -15.75 -5.36 -14.80
CA THR A 180 -16.44 -4.78 -13.64
C THR A 180 -15.54 -3.74 -12.96
N GLN A 181 -16.02 -2.51 -12.84
CA GLN A 181 -15.36 -1.51 -12.00
C GLN A 181 -15.68 -1.82 -10.54
N TYR A 182 -14.67 -2.28 -9.79
CA TYR A 182 -14.77 -2.52 -8.36
C TYR A 182 -14.49 -1.25 -7.54
N PRO A 183 -15.02 -1.15 -6.31
CA PRO A 183 -14.71 -0.05 -5.41
C PRO A 183 -13.20 0.11 -5.19
N ALA A 184 -12.80 1.33 -4.85
CA ALA A 184 -11.41 1.62 -4.51
C ALA A 184 -10.95 0.78 -3.31
N ARG A 185 -9.72 0.29 -3.36
CA ARG A 185 -9.11 -0.48 -2.26
C ARG A 185 -7.75 0.07 -1.91
N LEU A 186 -7.34 -0.18 -0.67
CA LEU A 186 -6.02 0.17 -0.18
C LEU A 186 -4.98 -0.70 -0.87
N GLN A 187 -3.97 -0.05 -1.46
CA GLN A 187 -2.88 -0.68 -2.21
C GLN A 187 -1.57 -0.62 -1.42
N GLU A 188 -0.67 -1.57 -1.66
CA GLU A 188 0.69 -1.56 -1.10
C GLU A 188 1.68 -1.04 -2.16
N LEU A 189 2.12 0.20 -1.99
CA LEU A 189 2.80 0.98 -3.03
C LEU A 189 4.17 1.54 -2.54
N PRO A 190 5.20 0.72 -2.29
CA PRO A 190 5.22 -0.75 -2.28
C PRO A 190 5.00 -1.32 -0.86
N ALA A 191 4.99 -2.65 -0.73
CA ALA A 191 5.26 -3.32 0.55
C ALA A 191 6.77 -3.44 0.78
N VAL A 192 7.24 -3.21 2.00
CA VAL A 192 8.64 -3.29 2.45
C VAL A 192 8.70 -4.17 3.70
N TYR A 193 9.37 -5.32 3.60
CA TYR A 193 9.63 -6.20 4.72
C TYR A 193 11.11 -6.19 5.11
N ALA A 194 11.38 -5.87 6.38
CA ALA A 194 12.74 -5.83 6.93
C ALA A 194 12.96 -6.89 8.00
N ASN A 195 14.21 -7.28 8.17
CA ASN A 195 14.64 -8.26 9.16
C ASN A 195 14.33 -7.82 10.59
N ALA A 196 14.29 -8.80 11.51
CA ALA A 196 13.89 -8.61 12.91
C ALA A 196 14.74 -7.59 13.70
N ALA A 197 15.93 -7.22 13.19
CA ALA A 197 16.74 -6.14 13.75
C ALA A 197 16.06 -4.76 13.60
N PHE A 198 15.33 -4.53 12.51
CA PHE A 198 14.70 -3.27 12.14
C PHE A 198 13.23 -3.22 12.61
N HIS A 199 13.06 -3.31 13.92
CA HIS A 199 11.77 -3.58 14.55
C HIS A 199 10.97 -2.32 14.93
N ARG A 200 11.59 -1.13 14.87
CA ARG A 200 10.93 0.13 15.22
C ARG A 200 10.33 0.76 13.98
N VAL A 201 9.00 0.86 13.95
CA VAL A 201 8.28 1.64 12.93
C VAL A 201 8.22 3.09 13.38
N VAL A 202 8.78 4.01 12.59
CA VAL A 202 8.89 5.44 12.94
C VAL A 202 8.36 6.30 11.80
N SER A 203 7.66 7.38 12.12
CA SER A 203 7.22 8.41 11.16
C SER A 203 7.00 9.75 11.87
N TYR A 204 7.01 10.85 11.14
CA TYR A 204 6.45 12.10 11.64
C TYR A 204 4.97 12.16 11.30
N THR A 205 4.12 12.19 12.32
CA THR A 205 2.66 12.18 12.18
C THR A 205 2.01 13.51 12.50
N GLY A 206 2.78 14.50 12.97
CA GLY A 206 2.28 15.79 13.44
C GLY A 206 1.75 16.70 12.32
N PRO A 207 1.04 17.78 12.68
CA PRO A 207 0.39 18.65 11.70
C PRO A 207 1.34 19.70 11.07
N LEU A 208 2.60 19.78 11.48
CA LEU A 208 3.59 20.76 11.01
C LEU A 208 4.77 20.05 10.34
N PRO A 209 4.57 19.46 9.14
CA PRO A 209 5.61 18.67 8.48
C PRO A 209 6.83 19.52 8.17
N TYR A 210 8.02 18.93 8.27
CA TYR A 210 9.31 19.57 7.97
C TYR A 210 9.66 20.75 8.90
N SER A 211 8.96 20.91 10.02
CA SER A 211 9.25 21.91 11.06
C SER A 211 10.47 21.57 11.93
N GLY A 212 11.00 20.34 11.82
CA GLY A 212 12.06 19.82 12.69
C GLY A 212 11.54 19.21 13.99
N GLU A 213 10.24 19.21 14.24
CA GLU A 213 9.64 18.48 15.36
C GLU A 213 10.01 16.99 15.33
N PRO A 214 10.09 16.30 16.49
CA PRO A 214 10.55 14.92 16.55
C PRO A 214 9.57 13.96 15.87
N ALA A 215 10.12 12.98 15.15
CA ALA A 215 9.35 11.81 14.72
C ALA A 215 9.01 10.91 15.92
N THR A 216 8.00 10.06 15.76
CA THR A 216 7.52 9.18 16.84
C THR A 216 7.48 7.73 16.38
N SER A 217 7.62 6.82 17.35
CA SER A 217 7.36 5.40 17.11
C SER A 217 5.86 5.18 16.91
N ILE A 218 5.49 4.48 15.84
CA ILE A 218 4.12 4.07 15.60
C ILE A 218 3.75 2.97 16.60
N PRO A 219 2.68 3.13 17.40
CA PRO A 219 2.29 2.11 18.35
C PRO A 219 1.78 0.87 17.63
N PRO A 220 1.96 -0.34 18.21
CA PRO A 220 1.30 -1.53 17.71
C PRO A 220 -0.23 -1.35 17.79
N PRO A 221 -0.98 -2.00 16.89
CA PRO A 221 -2.43 -1.87 16.87
C PRO A 221 -3.04 -2.50 18.12
N ALA A 222 -4.19 -1.98 18.56
CA ALA A 222 -4.96 -2.56 19.67
C ALA A 222 -5.64 -3.90 19.32
N THR A 223 -5.54 -4.34 18.06
CA THR A 223 -6.18 -5.56 17.56
C THR A 223 -5.18 -6.72 17.49
N ARG A 224 -5.67 -7.92 17.15
CA ARG A 224 -4.79 -9.08 16.92
C ARG A 224 -4.03 -9.01 15.58
N HIS A 225 -4.46 -8.15 14.67
CA HIS A 225 -3.75 -7.91 13.41
C HIS A 225 -2.47 -7.10 13.72
N PRO A 226 -1.30 -7.41 13.14
CA PRO A 226 -0.04 -6.82 13.57
C PRO A 226 0.23 -5.40 13.03
N TRP A 227 -0.53 -4.93 12.04
CA TRP A 227 -0.30 -3.65 11.36
C TRP A 227 -1.20 -2.53 11.88
N SER A 228 -0.59 -1.36 12.11
CA SER A 228 -1.23 -0.07 12.37
C SER A 228 -1.39 0.71 11.07
N PHE A 229 -2.23 1.76 11.10
CA PHE A 229 -2.41 2.71 9.99
C PHE A 229 -2.25 4.13 10.54
N TRP A 230 -1.59 5.01 9.78
CA TRP A 230 -1.36 6.40 10.19
C TRP A 230 -1.16 7.33 8.99
N LEU A 231 -1.21 8.64 9.26
CA LEU A 231 -0.78 9.66 8.32
C LEU A 231 0.65 10.10 8.67
N GLY A 232 1.63 9.74 7.83
CA GLY A 232 3.01 10.23 7.87
C GLY A 232 3.11 11.53 7.08
N THR A 233 2.92 12.66 7.73
CA THR A 233 2.71 13.98 7.10
C THR A 233 3.95 14.54 6.41
N GLU A 234 5.12 13.99 6.67
CA GLU A 234 6.36 14.25 5.93
C GLU A 234 6.59 13.29 4.72
N GLN A 235 5.60 12.46 4.37
CA GLN A 235 5.63 11.53 3.23
C GLN A 235 6.68 10.40 3.34
N TRP A 236 7.03 10.03 4.58
CA TRP A 236 7.96 8.93 4.85
C TRP A 236 7.57 8.15 6.10
N SER A 237 8.04 6.91 6.17
CA SER A 237 8.15 6.13 7.40
C SER A 237 9.37 5.21 7.32
N ALA A 238 9.85 4.70 8.45
CA ALA A 238 11.07 3.91 8.52
C ALA A 238 10.93 2.68 9.42
N LEU A 239 11.69 1.64 9.06
CA LEU A 239 11.97 0.47 9.88
C LEU A 239 13.41 0.62 10.41
N LEU A 240 13.54 0.83 11.72
CA LEU A 240 14.82 1.17 12.37
C LEU A 240 15.19 0.17 13.47
N ASP A 241 16.49 0.07 13.73
CA ASP A 241 17.05 -0.64 14.86
C ASP A 241 17.06 0.24 16.13
N GLY A 242 17.71 -0.25 17.20
CA GLY A 242 17.84 0.49 18.46
C GLY A 242 18.73 1.74 18.41
N ASN A 243 19.49 1.94 17.33
CA ASN A 243 20.42 3.05 17.13
C ASN A 243 19.94 4.04 16.05
N ASP A 244 18.64 4.02 15.74
CA ASP A 244 18.02 4.82 14.68
C ASP A 244 18.62 4.57 13.29
N GLN A 245 19.14 3.38 13.00
CA GLN A 245 19.62 2.97 11.67
C GLN A 245 18.66 1.98 11.02
N GLY A 246 18.46 2.07 9.71
CA GLY A 246 17.64 1.07 9.01
C GLY A 246 17.26 1.47 7.59
N ILE A 247 15.98 1.26 7.26
CA ILE A 247 15.40 1.54 5.95
C ILE A 247 14.28 2.57 6.10
N GLY A 248 14.42 3.71 5.44
CA GLY A 248 13.33 4.65 5.21
C GLY A 248 12.61 4.37 3.90
N LEU A 249 11.29 4.38 3.91
CA LEU A 249 10.44 4.42 2.72
C LEU A 249 9.87 5.83 2.55
N ILE A 250 10.17 6.46 1.43
CA ILE A 250 9.62 7.76 1.05
C ILE A 250 8.66 7.53 -0.11
N THR A 251 7.45 8.08 0.01
CA THR A 251 6.40 7.97 -1.01
C THR A 251 5.90 9.37 -1.39
N PRO A 252 6.58 10.03 -2.35
CA PRO A 252 6.22 11.39 -2.75
C PRO A 252 4.74 11.46 -3.18
N GLY A 253 4.06 12.52 -2.76
CA GLY A 253 2.63 12.76 -2.92
C GLY A 253 1.71 11.96 -2.00
N ARG A 254 2.22 11.04 -1.17
CA ARG A 254 1.40 10.14 -0.34
C ARG A 254 1.81 10.19 1.12
N ILE A 255 0.82 10.42 1.98
CA ILE A 255 1.00 10.50 3.43
C ILE A 255 0.36 9.35 4.19
N TRP A 256 -0.37 8.43 3.54
CA TRP A 256 -0.98 7.29 4.23
C TRP A 256 -0.03 6.12 4.25
N PHE A 257 0.19 5.53 5.42
CA PHE A 257 1.02 4.35 5.60
C PHE A 257 0.31 3.28 6.43
N THR A 258 0.77 2.04 6.26
CA THR A 258 0.50 0.94 7.15
C THR A 258 1.80 0.23 7.48
N GLY A 259 1.87 -0.42 8.63
CA GLY A 259 3.09 -1.08 9.08
C GLY A 259 3.02 -1.52 10.53
N GLY A 260 4.03 -2.27 10.94
CA GLY A 260 4.14 -2.80 12.29
C GLY A 260 5.29 -3.79 12.39
N PHE A 261 5.27 -4.55 13.48
CA PHE A 261 6.24 -5.61 13.70
C PHE A 261 5.52 -6.90 14.08
N ALA A 262 5.82 -7.98 13.37
CA ALA A 262 5.30 -9.30 13.66
C ALA A 262 6.39 -10.17 14.29
N GLY A 263 6.06 -10.78 15.43
CA GLY A 263 6.97 -11.69 16.13
C GLY A 263 7.80 -11.00 17.22
N ARG A 264 9.07 -11.36 17.36
CA ARG A 264 9.98 -10.78 18.37
C ARG A 264 11.17 -10.05 17.74
N PRO A 265 11.53 -8.85 18.22
CA PRO A 265 12.78 -8.20 17.82
C PRO A 265 13.96 -9.15 17.99
N GLY A 266 14.89 -9.12 17.04
CA GLY A 266 15.93 -10.13 16.96
C GLY A 266 17.11 -9.73 16.10
N HIS A 267 17.89 -10.74 15.70
CA HIS A 267 19.06 -10.53 14.86
C HIS A 267 18.68 -10.20 13.41
N ASN A 268 19.66 -9.72 12.65
CA ASN A 268 19.51 -9.47 11.23
C ASN A 268 19.55 -10.81 10.46
N ASP A 269 18.43 -11.52 10.40
CA ASP A 269 18.29 -12.80 9.69
C ASP A 269 17.22 -12.70 8.61
N THR A 270 17.67 -12.80 7.35
CA THR A 270 16.82 -12.73 6.16
C THR A 270 15.85 -13.89 6.01
N LYS A 271 16.07 -15.02 6.71
CA LYS A 271 15.19 -16.20 6.66
C LYS A 271 14.45 -16.43 7.97
N ALA A 272 14.41 -15.45 8.87
CA ALA A 272 13.60 -15.53 10.09
C ALA A 272 12.15 -15.15 9.85
N ASN A 273 11.23 -15.76 10.60
CA ASN A 273 9.80 -15.45 10.52
C ASN A 273 9.44 -14.11 11.19
N ASP A 274 10.26 -13.59 12.11
CA ASP A 274 10.02 -12.29 12.73
C ASP A 274 10.37 -11.16 11.73
N THR A 275 9.50 -10.16 11.58
CA THR A 275 9.67 -9.15 10.52
C THR A 275 9.09 -7.80 10.91
N GLY A 276 9.79 -6.74 10.50
CA GLY A 276 9.20 -5.42 10.33
C GLY A 276 8.48 -5.33 9.00
N TYR A 277 7.37 -4.60 8.95
CA TYR A 277 6.58 -4.36 7.75
C TYR A 277 6.22 -2.88 7.65
N LEU A 278 6.31 -2.34 6.45
CA LEU A 278 5.88 -1.00 6.11
C LEU A 278 5.34 -0.99 4.67
N ALA A 279 4.27 -0.25 4.42
CA ALA A 279 3.84 0.05 3.07
C ALA A 279 3.31 1.47 2.96
N GLY A 280 3.68 2.14 1.86
CA GLY A 280 2.98 3.33 1.41
C GLY A 280 1.60 2.94 0.89
N GLN A 281 0.58 3.68 1.28
CA GLN A 281 -0.81 3.36 0.98
C GLN A 281 -1.42 4.38 0.01
N GLY A 282 -2.38 3.90 -0.78
CA GLY A 282 -3.25 4.70 -1.63
C GLY A 282 -4.57 3.95 -1.82
N LEU A 283 -5.69 4.68 -1.83
CA LEU A 283 -6.99 4.08 -2.12
C LEU A 283 -7.26 4.25 -3.62
N GLU A 284 -7.17 3.17 -4.38
CA GLU A 284 -7.16 3.23 -5.85
C GLU A 284 -8.29 2.41 -6.46
N ILE A 285 -8.90 2.95 -7.52
CA ILE A 285 -9.81 2.23 -8.42
C ILE A 285 -8.96 1.64 -9.55
N LEU A 286 -8.75 0.33 -9.51
CA LEU A 286 -7.99 -0.39 -10.52
C LEU A 286 -8.93 -0.96 -11.59
N ASP A 287 -9.22 -0.15 -12.62
CA ASP A 287 -10.01 -0.61 -13.77
C ASP A 287 -9.35 -1.80 -14.47
N HIS A 288 -10.16 -2.57 -15.19
CA HIS A 288 -9.74 -3.81 -15.84
C HIS A 288 -8.60 -3.62 -16.86
N ASN A 289 -8.42 -2.41 -17.37
CA ASN A 289 -7.46 -2.00 -18.41
C ASN A 289 -6.55 -0.84 -17.95
N ILE A 290 -6.48 -0.54 -16.65
CA ILE A 290 -5.72 0.62 -16.14
C ILE A 290 -4.21 0.46 -16.35
N VAL A 291 -3.54 1.59 -16.64
CA VAL A 291 -2.10 1.74 -16.42
C VAL A 291 -1.92 2.60 -15.18
N HIS A 292 -1.39 2.02 -14.11
CA HIS A 292 -1.16 2.71 -12.85
C HIS A 292 0.34 2.81 -12.58
N GLU A 293 0.83 4.02 -12.37
CA GLU A 293 2.25 4.30 -12.10
C GLU A 293 2.43 5.02 -10.77
N PHE A 294 3.51 4.69 -10.07
CA PHE A 294 3.94 5.44 -8.90
C PHE A 294 5.46 5.35 -8.73
N SER A 295 6.00 6.24 -7.91
CA SER A 295 7.41 6.23 -7.51
C SER A 295 7.55 6.16 -6.00
N TYR A 296 8.68 5.63 -5.56
CA TYR A 296 9.09 5.59 -4.16
C TYR A 296 10.61 5.62 -4.05
N GLU A 297 11.11 5.94 -2.87
CA GLU A 297 12.54 5.85 -2.57
C GLU A 297 12.75 4.99 -1.32
N LEU A 298 13.81 4.18 -1.33
CA LEU A 298 14.32 3.49 -0.15
C LEU A 298 15.63 4.15 0.26
N VAL A 299 15.75 4.54 1.52
CA VAL A 299 16.96 5.18 2.05
C VAL A 299 17.57 4.27 3.10
N VAL A 300 18.84 3.89 2.92
CA VAL A 300 19.59 3.12 3.92
C VAL A 300 20.41 4.09 4.76
N GLY A 301 20.09 4.24 6.03
CA GLY A 301 20.81 5.18 6.88
C GLY A 301 20.11 5.49 8.20
N SER A 302 20.49 6.62 8.79
CA SER A 302 19.93 7.10 10.04
C SER A 302 18.53 7.70 9.86
N LEU A 303 17.76 7.79 10.94
CA LEU A 303 16.51 8.56 10.98
C LEU A 303 16.69 10.00 10.46
N GLU A 304 17.80 10.66 10.82
CA GLU A 304 18.11 12.02 10.37
C GLU A 304 18.32 12.06 8.85
N GLU A 305 19.09 11.14 8.29
CA GLU A 305 19.35 11.06 6.84
C GLU A 305 18.06 10.79 6.05
N ILE A 306 17.20 9.91 6.56
CA ILE A 306 15.89 9.61 5.97
C ILE A 306 15.02 10.88 5.93
N ARG A 307 14.93 11.62 7.04
CA ARG A 307 14.13 12.86 7.13
C ARG A 307 14.67 13.96 6.22
N VAL A 308 16.00 14.14 6.19
CA VAL A 308 16.64 15.09 5.27
C VAL A 308 16.31 14.75 3.83
N ARG A 309 16.39 13.48 3.43
CA ARG A 309 16.00 13.07 2.08
C ARG A 309 14.51 13.33 1.80
N ALA A 310 13.63 13.01 2.74
CA ALA A 310 12.19 13.22 2.56
C ALA A 310 11.81 14.70 2.40
N SER A 311 12.55 15.63 3.02
CA SER A 311 12.32 17.07 2.88
C SER A 311 12.52 17.58 1.45
N ALA A 312 13.30 16.89 0.61
CA ALA A 312 13.44 17.23 -0.81
C ALA A 312 12.13 17.01 -1.60
N HIS A 313 11.18 16.26 -1.04
CA HIS A 313 9.84 16.01 -1.60
C HIS A 313 8.75 16.83 -0.94
N ALA A 314 9.10 17.81 -0.09
CA ALA A 314 8.13 18.69 0.54
C ALA A 314 7.26 19.40 -0.52
N PRO A 315 5.92 19.43 -0.38
CA PRO A 315 5.07 20.04 -1.38
C PRO A 315 5.33 21.54 -1.47
N ALA A 316 5.67 22.04 -2.66
CA ALA A 316 5.91 23.46 -2.89
C ALA A 316 4.63 24.24 -3.25
N LYS A 317 3.50 23.55 -3.40
CA LYS A 317 2.23 24.12 -3.86
C LYS A 317 1.07 23.55 -3.05
N LEU A 318 0.01 24.33 -2.91
CA LEU A 318 -1.26 23.87 -2.37
C LEU A 318 -1.85 22.74 -3.22
N PRO A 319 -2.68 21.86 -2.62
CA PRO A 319 -3.31 20.77 -3.34
C PRO A 319 -4.08 21.23 -4.59
N SER A 320 -3.79 20.58 -5.72
CA SER A 320 -4.42 20.85 -7.00
C SER A 320 -4.52 19.54 -7.78
N TRP A 321 -5.75 19.19 -8.18
CA TRP A 321 -6.06 18.01 -8.96
C TRP A 321 -6.61 18.41 -10.32
N ARG A 322 -6.03 17.86 -11.39
CA ARG A 322 -6.45 18.08 -12.78
C ARG A 322 -6.67 16.73 -13.45
N PHE A 323 -7.93 16.39 -13.71
CA PHE A 323 -8.33 15.07 -14.16
C PHE A 323 -8.20 14.91 -15.67
N GLU A 324 -7.01 15.22 -16.19
CA GLU A 324 -6.74 15.16 -17.63
C GLU A 324 -6.57 13.73 -18.11
N ASN A 325 -5.89 12.89 -17.32
CA ASN A 325 -5.50 11.54 -17.73
C ASN A 325 -5.75 10.47 -16.65
N ASP A 326 -6.06 10.86 -15.42
CA ASP A 326 -6.21 9.95 -14.29
C ASP A 326 -7.09 10.53 -13.17
N ARG A 327 -7.29 9.72 -12.11
CA ARG A 327 -8.08 10.09 -10.92
C ARG A 327 -7.27 10.77 -9.83
N GLN A 328 -5.93 10.67 -9.86
CA GLN A 328 -5.04 11.24 -8.84
C GLN A 328 -5.46 10.85 -7.41
N GLY A 329 -5.80 9.57 -7.20
CA GLY A 329 -6.24 9.01 -5.93
C GLY A 329 -7.67 9.39 -5.49
N TRP A 330 -8.42 10.14 -6.31
CA TRP A 330 -9.84 10.37 -6.04
C TRP A 330 -10.64 9.09 -6.23
N HIS A 331 -11.55 8.83 -5.30
CA HIS A 331 -12.38 7.63 -5.28
C HIS A 331 -13.82 7.97 -4.89
N TYR A 332 -14.69 6.95 -4.95
CA TYR A 332 -16.13 7.16 -4.89
C TYR A 332 -16.79 6.32 -3.79
N ARG A 333 -17.88 6.86 -3.26
CA ARG A 333 -18.92 6.14 -2.51
C ARG A 333 -20.27 6.48 -3.13
N ASP A 334 -21.14 5.48 -3.28
CA ASP A 334 -22.45 5.61 -3.95
C ASP A 334 -22.36 6.37 -5.28
N ALA A 335 -21.24 6.18 -5.98
CA ALA A 335 -20.94 6.77 -7.27
C ALA A 335 -19.86 5.93 -7.96
N ARG A 336 -19.76 6.11 -9.27
CA ARG A 336 -18.69 5.55 -10.12
C ARG A 336 -18.35 6.54 -11.22
N ASP A 337 -17.31 6.29 -12.00
CA ASP A 337 -17.09 7.02 -13.25
C ASP A 337 -17.24 6.09 -14.47
N THR A 338 -16.82 6.57 -15.64
CA THR A 338 -16.88 5.82 -16.90
C THR A 338 -15.73 4.85 -17.12
N GLY A 339 -14.82 4.68 -16.16
CA GLY A 339 -13.65 3.82 -16.26
C GLY A 339 -12.46 4.44 -17.00
N TRP A 340 -11.39 3.66 -17.15
CA TRP A 340 -10.16 4.03 -17.82
C TRP A 340 -10.22 3.79 -19.34
N PRO A 341 -9.61 4.65 -20.18
CA PRO A 341 -8.81 5.83 -19.85
C PRO A 341 -9.64 7.07 -19.52
N ILE A 342 -9.13 7.90 -18.61
CA ILE A 342 -9.67 9.24 -18.35
C ILE A 342 -9.16 10.19 -19.44
N SER A 343 -10.04 11.06 -19.93
CA SER A 343 -9.69 12.06 -20.96
C SER A 343 -10.35 13.41 -20.65
N GLY A 344 -9.55 14.33 -20.11
CA GLY A 344 -9.92 15.74 -19.89
C GLY A 344 -10.84 16.03 -18.70
N SER A 345 -11.56 15.04 -18.17
CA SER A 345 -12.35 15.15 -16.93
C SER A 345 -12.77 13.79 -16.38
N LEU A 346 -13.09 13.71 -15.08
CA LEU A 346 -13.87 12.62 -14.53
C LEU A 346 -15.33 12.78 -14.94
N GLU A 347 -15.92 11.76 -15.57
CA GLU A 347 -17.37 11.68 -15.80
C GLU A 347 -18.02 10.81 -14.71
N VAL A 348 -18.39 11.45 -13.60
CA VAL A 348 -18.94 10.77 -12.42
C VAL A 348 -20.44 10.56 -12.55
N ILE A 349 -20.87 9.39 -12.13
CA ILE A 349 -22.22 8.83 -12.15
C ILE A 349 -22.64 8.62 -10.68
N PRO A 350 -23.40 9.55 -10.10
CA PRO A 350 -24.04 9.34 -8.80
C PRO A 350 -25.00 8.13 -8.87
N ASP A 351 -24.87 7.17 -7.96
CA ASP A 351 -25.63 5.92 -7.94
C ASP A 351 -25.81 5.43 -6.48
N GLY A 352 -26.85 5.95 -5.81
CA GLY A 352 -27.15 5.63 -4.42
C GLY A 352 -27.58 6.82 -3.56
N PRO A 353 -27.76 6.60 -2.24
CA PRO A 353 -28.36 7.59 -1.34
C PRO A 353 -27.41 8.72 -0.91
N ASP A 354 -26.09 8.56 -1.03
CA ASP A 354 -25.11 9.55 -0.59
C ASP A 354 -23.87 9.55 -1.50
N PRO A 355 -23.98 10.02 -2.77
CA PRO A 355 -22.89 10.01 -3.73
C PRO A 355 -21.75 10.95 -3.32
N GLN A 356 -20.53 10.44 -3.29
CA GLN A 356 -19.33 11.17 -2.83
C GLN A 356 -18.17 10.97 -3.80
N LEU A 357 -17.42 12.05 -4.02
CA LEU A 357 -16.06 12.01 -4.56
C LEU A 357 -15.13 12.41 -3.43
N VAL A 358 -14.15 11.58 -3.11
CA VAL A 358 -13.26 11.78 -1.95
C VAL A 358 -11.82 11.88 -2.44
N SER A 359 -11.12 12.95 -2.05
CA SER A 359 -9.72 13.17 -2.43
C SER A 359 -8.80 12.13 -1.76
N PRO A 360 -7.60 11.88 -2.30
CA PRO A 360 -6.58 11.23 -1.48
C PRO A 360 -6.25 12.09 -0.25
N PRO A 361 -5.77 11.49 0.85
CA PRO A 361 -5.27 12.27 1.98
C PRO A 361 -4.03 13.08 1.56
N VAL A 362 -4.08 14.39 1.79
CA VAL A 362 -2.96 15.34 1.61
C VAL A 362 -3.06 16.39 2.70
N LEU A 363 -1.96 16.82 3.32
CA LEU A 363 -2.00 17.80 4.40
C LEU A 363 -1.88 19.23 3.85
N TRP A 364 -2.70 20.16 4.36
CA TRP A 364 -2.53 21.60 4.19
C TRP A 364 -3.01 22.36 5.43
N GLN A 365 -2.54 23.61 5.60
CA GLN A 365 -3.13 24.52 6.59
C GLN A 365 -4.28 25.29 5.94
N ALA A 366 -5.44 25.28 6.58
CA ALA A 366 -6.64 25.97 6.10
C ALA A 366 -6.38 27.47 5.83
N GLU A 367 -5.58 28.12 6.69
CA GLU A 367 -5.24 29.53 6.62
C GLU A 367 -4.40 29.90 5.38
N GLU A 368 -3.64 28.94 4.85
CA GLU A 368 -2.86 29.11 3.61
C GLU A 368 -3.70 28.88 2.35
N ALA A 369 -4.86 28.24 2.51
CA ALA A 369 -5.74 27.79 1.43
C ALA A 369 -7.22 28.19 1.65
N PRO A 370 -7.55 29.48 1.84
CA PRO A 370 -8.92 29.90 2.14
C PRO A 370 -9.88 29.79 0.95
N TRP A 371 -9.39 29.52 -0.27
CA TRP A 371 -10.20 29.43 -1.48
C TRP A 371 -10.15 28.05 -2.11
N LEU A 372 -11.30 27.52 -2.50
CA LEU A 372 -11.44 26.30 -3.28
C LEU A 372 -12.05 26.62 -4.63
N ILE A 373 -11.46 26.08 -5.69
CA ILE A 373 -11.93 26.22 -7.06
C ILE A 373 -12.25 24.85 -7.62
N ILE A 374 -13.49 24.69 -8.07
CA ILE A 374 -13.98 23.47 -8.73
C ILE A 374 -14.38 23.85 -10.15
N GLU A 375 -13.75 23.22 -11.14
CA GLU A 375 -14.18 23.31 -12.54
C GLU A 375 -14.99 22.06 -12.88
N ALA A 376 -16.31 22.23 -12.94
CA ALA A 376 -17.22 21.11 -13.14
C ALA A 376 -18.51 21.51 -13.88
N SER A 377 -19.20 20.53 -14.45
CA SER A 377 -20.58 20.66 -14.89
C SER A 377 -21.46 19.69 -14.13
N PHE A 378 -22.65 20.14 -13.77
CA PHE A 378 -23.66 19.35 -13.07
C PHE A 378 -24.90 19.22 -13.94
N PRO A 379 -25.75 18.20 -13.70
CA PRO A 379 -27.04 18.10 -14.35
C PRO A 379 -27.90 19.36 -14.11
N PRO A 380 -28.69 19.83 -15.11
CA PRO A 380 -29.50 21.05 -14.98
C PRO A 380 -30.50 21.05 -13.81
N GLU A 381 -30.95 19.86 -13.40
CA GLU A 381 -31.85 19.64 -12.27
C GLU A 381 -31.15 19.79 -10.91
N THR A 382 -29.83 19.61 -10.85
CA THR A 382 -29.04 19.72 -9.62
C THR A 382 -28.86 21.18 -9.26
N ARG A 383 -29.47 21.60 -8.13
CA ARG A 383 -29.46 23.01 -7.68
C ARG A 383 -28.36 23.35 -6.68
N ARG A 384 -27.74 22.33 -6.08
CA ARG A 384 -26.76 22.47 -5.01
C ARG A 384 -25.81 21.28 -5.02
N ALA A 385 -24.56 21.55 -4.70
CA ALA A 385 -23.57 20.57 -4.30
C ALA A 385 -22.95 20.99 -2.97
N THR A 386 -22.27 20.07 -2.31
CA THR A 386 -21.68 20.31 -0.99
C THR A 386 -20.22 19.87 -1.00
N VAL A 387 -19.35 20.69 -0.44
CA VAL A 387 -17.97 20.28 -0.15
C VAL A 387 -17.78 20.12 1.35
N TYR A 388 -17.09 19.05 1.74
CA TYR A 388 -16.68 18.75 3.10
C TYR A 388 -15.15 18.76 3.20
N TRP A 389 -14.63 19.06 4.39
CA TRP A 389 -13.22 18.93 4.71
C TRP A 389 -13.02 18.07 5.96
N ARG A 390 -11.93 17.32 6.00
CA ARG A 390 -11.55 16.51 7.16
C ARG A 390 -10.35 17.14 7.85
N HIS A 391 -10.46 17.34 9.16
CA HIS A 391 -9.36 17.79 10.01
C HIS A 391 -8.33 16.67 10.21
N TRP A 392 -7.07 17.06 10.34
CA TRP A 392 -6.03 16.14 10.80
C TRP A 392 -6.41 15.56 12.17
N GLY A 393 -6.18 14.25 12.33
CA GLY A 393 -6.54 13.51 13.55
C GLY A 393 -8.02 13.12 13.65
N GLN A 394 -8.85 13.43 12.65
CA GLN A 394 -10.25 12.97 12.59
C GLN A 394 -10.43 11.89 11.50
N ASP A 395 -11.32 10.94 11.75
CA ASP A 395 -11.65 9.87 10.78
C ASP A 395 -12.62 10.34 9.70
N THR A 396 -13.50 11.28 10.02
CA THR A 396 -14.50 11.86 9.10
C THR A 396 -14.61 13.37 9.30
N PRO A 397 -15.14 14.13 8.33
CA PRO A 397 -15.61 15.49 8.57
C PRO A 397 -16.59 15.56 9.75
N GLY A 398 -16.52 16.62 10.55
CA GLY A 398 -17.52 16.94 11.55
C GLY A 398 -18.81 17.46 10.92
N ALA A 399 -19.89 17.55 11.72
CA ALA A 399 -21.20 17.95 11.24
C ALA A 399 -21.21 19.33 10.54
N GLU A 400 -20.39 20.26 11.03
CA GLU A 400 -20.27 21.63 10.53
C GLU A 400 -19.08 21.83 9.58
N ASP A 401 -18.33 20.78 9.24
CA ASP A 401 -17.17 20.84 8.35
C ASP A 401 -17.58 20.76 6.87
N HIS A 402 -18.49 21.66 6.46
CA HIS A 402 -19.01 21.68 5.10
C HIS A 402 -19.42 23.07 4.60
N LEU A 403 -19.53 23.19 3.27
CA LEU A 403 -20.09 24.34 2.57
C LEU A 403 -20.99 23.84 1.43
N ASP A 404 -22.28 24.12 1.58
CA ASP A 404 -23.25 24.08 0.49
C ASP A 404 -22.99 25.24 -0.48
N PHE A 405 -23.00 24.97 -1.78
CA PHE A 405 -22.91 26.01 -2.80
C PHE A 405 -23.98 25.83 -3.90
N PRO A 406 -24.59 26.94 -4.36
CA PRO A 406 -25.59 26.88 -5.42
C PRO A 406 -24.93 26.58 -6.77
N LEU A 407 -25.65 25.85 -7.61
CA LEU A 407 -25.24 25.55 -8.98
C LEU A 407 -26.04 26.42 -9.96
N PRO A 408 -25.37 27.11 -10.90
CA PRO A 408 -26.05 27.94 -11.89
C PRO A 408 -26.89 27.07 -12.83
N GLU A 409 -27.96 27.64 -13.38
CA GLU A 409 -28.73 26.96 -14.41
C GLU A 409 -27.88 26.80 -15.69
N GLY A 410 -27.94 25.60 -16.28
CA GLY A 410 -27.20 25.26 -17.48
C GLY A 410 -26.06 24.31 -17.17
N GLY A 411 -26.20 23.05 -17.60
CA GLY A 411 -25.23 21.96 -17.37
C GLY A 411 -23.93 22.09 -18.18
N GLN A 412 -23.45 23.31 -18.39
CA GLN A 412 -22.13 23.58 -18.97
C GLN A 412 -21.06 23.54 -17.87
N ILE A 413 -19.81 23.28 -18.27
CA ILE A 413 -18.69 23.33 -17.33
C ILE A 413 -18.49 24.77 -16.91
N SER A 414 -18.55 25.00 -15.61
CA SER A 414 -18.36 26.32 -15.00
C SER A 414 -17.34 26.25 -13.87
N ARG A 415 -16.79 27.41 -13.53
CA ARG A 415 -15.83 27.56 -12.45
C ARG A 415 -16.57 28.01 -11.19
N HIS A 416 -16.60 27.14 -10.19
CA HIS A 416 -17.17 27.42 -8.87
C HIS A 416 -16.05 27.89 -7.95
N VAL A 417 -16.10 29.14 -7.50
CA VAL A 417 -15.11 29.75 -6.60
C VAL A 417 -15.73 29.87 -5.21
N LEU A 418 -15.18 29.11 -4.27
CA LEU A 418 -15.73 28.94 -2.93
C LEU A 418 -14.76 29.53 -1.90
N HIS A 419 -15.25 30.46 -1.06
CA HIS A 419 -14.49 30.99 0.07
C HIS A 419 -14.70 30.09 1.30
N LEU A 420 -13.74 29.20 1.56
CA LEU A 420 -13.77 28.29 2.71
C LEU A 420 -13.29 28.98 3.99
N GLY A 421 -12.33 29.90 3.89
CA GLY A 421 -11.77 30.63 5.04
C GLY A 421 -12.76 31.50 5.82
N GLY A 422 -13.97 31.71 5.28
CA GLY A 422 -15.08 32.37 5.99
C GLY A 422 -15.88 31.45 6.90
N ARG A 423 -15.54 30.16 6.99
CA ARG A 423 -16.23 29.17 7.83
C ARG A 423 -15.48 28.96 9.15
N ASP A 424 -16.20 29.04 10.27
CA ASP A 424 -15.63 28.90 11.64
C ASP A 424 -14.87 27.59 11.88
N THR A 425 -15.23 26.55 11.11
CA THR A 425 -14.70 25.20 11.18
C THR A 425 -13.61 24.91 10.15
N TYR A 426 -13.40 25.79 9.16
CA TYR A 426 -12.29 25.68 8.20
C TYR A 426 -11.04 26.37 8.77
N LYS A 427 -10.32 25.68 9.65
CA LYS A 427 -9.14 26.21 10.36
C LYS A 427 -8.13 25.11 10.69
N GLY A 428 -6.86 25.47 10.78
CA GLY A 428 -5.78 24.58 11.15
C GLY A 428 -5.51 23.47 10.12
N PRO A 429 -4.92 22.35 10.55
CA PRO A 429 -4.45 21.30 9.65
C PRO A 429 -5.62 20.46 9.12
N LEU A 430 -5.76 20.41 7.80
CA LEU A 430 -6.76 19.63 7.07
C LEU A 430 -6.08 18.58 6.20
N VAL A 431 -6.74 17.43 6.02
CA VAL A 431 -6.14 16.26 5.35
C VAL A 431 -6.90 15.73 4.15
N GLN A 432 -8.15 16.16 3.92
CA GLN A 432 -8.96 15.59 2.84
C GLN A 432 -10.15 16.46 2.47
N LEU A 433 -10.50 16.45 1.19
CA LEU A 433 -11.74 17.02 0.67
C LEU A 433 -12.70 15.89 0.29
N ARG A 434 -14.00 16.15 0.45
CA ARG A 434 -15.08 15.34 -0.12
C ARG A 434 -16.04 16.26 -0.85
N LEU A 435 -16.36 15.94 -2.10
CA LEU A 435 -17.37 16.64 -2.90
C LEU A 435 -18.59 15.73 -3.04
N ASP A 436 -19.73 16.22 -2.62
CA ASP A 436 -21.03 15.61 -2.82
C ASP A 436 -21.72 16.33 -3.96
N PRO A 437 -21.77 15.73 -5.16
CA PRO A 437 -22.25 16.42 -6.34
C PRO A 437 -23.78 16.43 -6.44
N ALA A 438 -24.47 15.66 -5.60
CA ALA A 438 -25.92 15.58 -5.49
C ALA A 438 -26.31 15.02 -4.12
N THR A 439 -27.57 15.19 -3.71
CA THR A 439 -28.12 14.58 -2.47
C THR A 439 -28.39 13.09 -2.60
N SER A 440 -28.55 12.59 -3.83
CA SER A 440 -28.78 11.19 -4.16
C SER A 440 -28.52 11.01 -5.66
N GLY A 441 -28.29 9.78 -6.10
CA GLY A 441 -28.09 9.42 -7.50
C GLY A 441 -28.94 8.22 -7.91
N ASP A 442 -29.33 8.18 -9.18
CA ASP A 442 -30.13 7.12 -9.80
C ASP A 442 -29.34 6.32 -10.86
N GLY A 443 -28.04 6.58 -10.99
CA GLY A 443 -27.16 6.00 -11.99
C GLY A 443 -27.28 6.61 -13.40
N SER A 444 -28.18 7.58 -13.60
CA SER A 444 -28.47 8.17 -14.91
C SER A 444 -27.83 9.54 -15.11
N SER A 445 -27.78 10.36 -14.07
CA SER A 445 -27.15 11.69 -14.11
C SER A 445 -25.62 11.62 -14.30
N ARG A 446 -25.04 12.68 -14.86
CA ARG A 446 -23.59 12.80 -15.10
C ARG A 446 -23.06 14.11 -14.57
N VAL A 447 -21.97 14.05 -13.82
CA VAL A 447 -21.23 15.19 -13.29
C VAL A 447 -19.84 15.12 -13.91
N ARG A 448 -19.43 16.18 -14.61
CA ARG A 448 -18.07 16.23 -15.17
C ARG A 448 -17.21 17.10 -14.29
N VAL A 449 -16.09 16.57 -13.80
CA VAL A 449 -15.14 17.31 -12.98
C VAL A 449 -13.81 17.39 -13.72
N LYS A 450 -13.39 18.59 -14.10
CA LYS A 450 -12.10 18.84 -14.75
C LYS A 450 -10.99 19.04 -13.74
N SER A 451 -11.24 19.85 -12.71
CA SER A 451 -10.24 20.14 -11.71
C SER A 451 -10.85 20.56 -10.38
N ILE A 452 -10.10 20.33 -9.30
CA ILE A 452 -10.37 20.77 -7.95
C ILE A 452 -9.05 21.33 -7.41
N SER A 453 -9.03 22.55 -6.87
CA SER A 453 -7.77 23.16 -6.42
C SER A 453 -7.94 24.17 -5.30
N LEU A 454 -6.98 24.17 -4.38
CA LEU A 454 -6.88 25.10 -3.25
C LEU A 454 -5.97 26.28 -3.59
N HIS A 455 -6.35 27.49 -3.14
CA HIS A 455 -5.66 28.74 -3.46
C HIS A 455 -5.55 29.66 -2.24
N SER A 456 -4.46 30.43 -2.19
CA SER A 456 -4.19 31.42 -1.14
C SER A 456 -4.94 32.74 -1.33
N SER A 457 -5.31 33.07 -2.56
CA SER A 457 -6.03 34.28 -2.94
C SER A 457 -7.21 33.95 -3.85
N PRO A 458 -8.24 34.82 -3.95
CA PRO A 458 -9.24 34.66 -4.99
C PRO A 458 -8.56 34.70 -6.38
N PRO A 459 -9.10 33.93 -7.34
CA PRO A 459 -8.51 33.83 -8.67
C PRO A 459 -8.81 34.99 -9.62
#